data_AF-A0A936X1U1-F1
#
_entry.id   AF-A0A936X1U1-F1
#
_cell.length_a   1.000
_cell.length_b   1.000
_cell.length_c   1.000
_cell.angle_alpha   90.00
_cell.angle_beta   90.00
_cell.angle_gamma   90.00
#
_symmetry.space_group_name_H-M   'P 1'
#
loop_
_entity.id
_entity.type
_entity.pdbx_description
1 polymer ?
#
loop_
_entity_poly.entity_id
_entity_poly.type
_entity_poly.pdbx_seq_one_letter_code
_entity_poly.pdbx_strand_id
1 'polypeptide(L)'
;MSTPYTILTPVKENDLRLTFGYTERVTDIHHPEKMFGPTIKLFNKMAIGPYFWFIANPIKWRSEAVGGSFEELTGIKKEDFELKSPEILFRNSHPEDIAKMFAFSNYWINYFNELPAERRPYVTATIYMRILNAEKIYTWFMVQYTDCIVDEIGKIVFGLTLVTNISHIKKEGTAMMSILDTYDESCQQFICADGKNIQGNEMPSAKLTQREIEVLRLLAKGNSSKQIASVLDISIKTTDNHRQNMLRKTNSKSTGELVSYGVTMGYI
;
A
#
# COMPACT_ATOMS: atom_id res chain seq x y z
N MET A 1 18.62 20.11 -3.30
CA MET A 1 18.57 18.68 -3.67
C MET A 1 17.12 18.26 -3.63
N SER A 2 16.53 17.81 -4.75
CA SER A 2 15.16 17.29 -4.78
C SER A 2 15.06 16.07 -3.88
N THR A 3 14.12 16.05 -2.93
CA THR A 3 13.79 14.83 -2.19
C THR A 3 13.25 13.78 -3.17
N PRO A 4 13.55 12.47 -2.97
CA PRO A 4 13.01 11.42 -3.83
C PRO A 4 11.55 11.09 -3.54
N TYR A 5 10.94 11.74 -2.54
CA TYR A 5 9.54 11.59 -2.16
C TYR A 5 8.74 12.84 -2.48
N THR A 6 7.47 12.63 -2.77
CA THR A 6 6.44 13.67 -2.70
C THR A 6 6.01 13.83 -1.24
N ILE A 7 6.04 15.06 -0.74
CA ILE A 7 5.66 15.37 0.64
C ILE A 7 4.22 15.85 0.65
N LEU A 8 3.36 15.12 1.36
CA LEU A 8 1.98 15.49 1.60
C LEU A 8 1.83 16.23 2.92
N THR A 9 0.83 17.09 2.99
CA THR A 9 0.38 17.74 4.23
C THR A 9 -0.64 16.84 4.93
N PRO A 10 -0.61 16.73 6.26
CA PRO A 10 -1.62 16.03 7.04
C PRO A 10 -3.05 16.50 6.75
N VAL A 11 -3.98 15.56 6.77
CA VAL A 11 -5.40 15.78 6.45
C VAL A 11 -6.25 15.30 7.63
N LYS A 12 -7.35 16.00 7.94
CA LYS A 12 -8.31 15.56 8.97
C LYS A 12 -9.31 14.59 8.38
N GLU A 13 -9.92 13.76 9.23
CA GLU A 13 -10.94 12.79 8.81
C GLU A 13 -12.10 13.44 8.03
N ASN A 14 -12.61 14.58 8.51
CA ASN A 14 -13.70 15.29 7.84
C ASN A 14 -13.35 15.70 6.40
N ASP A 15 -12.10 16.09 6.17
CA ASP A 15 -11.63 16.49 4.85
C ASP A 15 -11.56 15.27 3.90
N LEU A 16 -11.08 14.12 4.40
CA LEU A 16 -11.09 12.86 3.64
C LEU A 16 -12.52 12.45 3.26
N ARG A 17 -13.47 12.58 4.18
CA ARG A 17 -14.87 12.23 3.91
C ARG A 17 -15.47 13.11 2.81
N LEU A 18 -15.10 14.38 2.73
CA LEU A 18 -15.55 15.28 1.67
C LEU A 18 -15.05 14.84 0.28
N THR A 19 -13.86 14.26 0.20
CA THR A 19 -13.23 13.82 -1.06
C THR A 19 -14.00 12.69 -1.76
N PHE A 20 -14.63 11.81 -1.00
CA PHE A 20 -15.47 10.75 -1.58
C PHE A 20 -16.79 11.27 -2.17
N GLY A 21 -17.20 12.50 -1.80
CA GLY A 21 -18.42 13.13 -2.25
C GLY A 21 -19.69 12.52 -1.64
N TYR A 22 -20.66 13.37 -1.31
CA TYR A 22 -22.02 12.93 -1.01
C TYR A 22 -22.73 12.67 -2.33
N THR A 23 -22.69 11.45 -2.83
CA THR A 23 -23.57 11.06 -3.95
C THR A 23 -24.66 10.14 -3.41
N GLU A 24 -25.86 10.70 -3.26
CA GLU A 24 -27.08 10.02 -2.82
C GLU A 24 -27.59 8.95 -3.79
N ARG A 25 -26.87 8.67 -4.89
CA ARG A 25 -27.21 7.55 -5.76
C ARG A 25 -26.76 6.27 -5.08
N VAL A 26 -27.63 5.79 -4.20
CA VAL A 26 -27.64 4.43 -3.69
C VAL A 26 -27.61 3.52 -4.92
N THR A 27 -26.45 2.95 -5.22
CA THR A 27 -26.36 1.84 -6.14
C THR A 27 -27.08 0.66 -5.48
N ASP A 28 -27.99 0.00 -6.19
CA ASP A 28 -28.69 -1.23 -5.75
C ASP A 28 -27.74 -2.45 -5.72
N ILE A 29 -26.46 -2.23 -5.39
CA ILE A 29 -25.47 -3.27 -5.25
C ILE A 29 -25.61 -3.82 -3.84
N HIS A 30 -26.41 -4.87 -3.75
CA HIS A 30 -26.48 -5.73 -2.58
C HIS A 30 -25.40 -6.80 -2.72
N HIS A 31 -24.56 -6.97 -1.70
CA HIS A 31 -23.48 -7.97 -1.64
C HIS A 31 -22.22 -7.67 -2.48
N PRO A 32 -21.51 -6.55 -2.27
CA PRO A 32 -20.27 -6.23 -2.98
C PRO A 32 -19.19 -7.32 -2.83
N GLU A 33 -19.22 -8.11 -1.76
CA GLU A 33 -18.31 -9.24 -1.53
C GLU A 33 -18.38 -10.33 -2.62
N LYS A 34 -19.52 -10.49 -3.27
CA LYS A 34 -19.67 -11.46 -4.38
C LYS A 34 -18.93 -10.98 -5.63
N MET A 35 -18.97 -9.67 -5.90
CA MET A 35 -18.30 -9.06 -7.04
C MET A 35 -16.77 -9.11 -6.88
N PHE A 36 -16.27 -8.86 -5.67
CA PHE A 36 -14.84 -8.99 -5.34
C PHE A 36 -14.37 -10.44 -5.16
N GLY A 37 -15.27 -11.43 -5.26
CA GLY A 37 -14.97 -12.85 -5.03
C GLY A 37 -13.75 -13.38 -5.80
N PRO A 38 -13.57 -13.07 -7.11
CA PRO A 38 -12.38 -13.46 -7.86
C PRO A 38 -11.08 -12.90 -7.25
N THR A 39 -11.05 -11.60 -6.92
CA THR A 39 -9.88 -10.91 -6.34
C THR A 39 -9.57 -11.43 -4.93
N ILE A 40 -10.59 -11.58 -4.08
CA ILE A 40 -10.44 -12.10 -2.70
C ILE A 40 -9.80 -13.50 -2.70
N LYS A 41 -10.14 -14.37 -3.66
CA LYS A 41 -9.56 -15.71 -3.78
C LYS A 41 -8.05 -15.70 -4.05
N LEU A 42 -7.50 -14.62 -4.59
CA LEU A 42 -6.07 -14.49 -4.87
C LEU A 42 -5.25 -14.09 -3.65
N PHE A 43 -5.87 -13.52 -2.62
CA PHE A 43 -5.15 -13.00 -1.45
C PHE A 43 -4.36 -14.08 -0.70
N ASN A 44 -4.85 -15.34 -0.68
CA ASN A 44 -4.10 -16.43 -0.04
C ASN A 44 -2.77 -16.77 -0.73
N LYS A 45 -2.61 -16.39 -2.01
CA LYS A 45 -1.39 -16.59 -2.81
C LYS A 45 -0.53 -15.33 -2.85
N MET A 46 -1.15 -14.16 -2.73
CA MET A 46 -0.49 -12.87 -2.90
C MET A 46 -0.01 -12.25 -1.58
N ALA A 47 -0.72 -12.49 -0.48
CA ALA A 47 -0.34 -11.92 0.80
C ALA A 47 0.99 -12.50 1.28
N ILE A 48 1.92 -11.62 1.61
CA ILE A 48 3.28 -11.96 2.05
C ILE A 48 3.37 -12.27 3.55
N GLY A 49 2.23 -12.39 4.24
CA GLY A 49 2.13 -12.66 5.67
C GLY A 49 0.67 -12.85 6.09
N PRO A 50 0.40 -13.02 7.41
CA PRO A 50 -0.95 -13.04 7.93
C PRO A 50 -1.72 -11.79 7.50
N TYR A 51 -2.94 -11.96 6.99
CA TYR A 51 -3.69 -10.87 6.38
C TYR A 51 -5.16 -10.92 6.73
N PHE A 52 -5.80 -9.77 6.54
CA PHE A 52 -7.25 -9.63 6.47
C PHE A 52 -7.60 -8.72 5.29
N TRP A 53 -8.87 -8.69 4.92
CA TRP A 53 -9.37 -7.79 3.90
C TRP A 53 -10.70 -7.22 4.34
N PHE A 54 -11.04 -6.03 3.83
CA PHE A 54 -12.34 -5.43 4.05
C PHE A 54 -12.81 -4.64 2.84
N ILE A 55 -14.12 -4.47 2.74
CA ILE A 55 -14.77 -3.70 1.67
C ILE A 55 -15.25 -2.38 2.27
N ALA A 56 -14.66 -1.27 1.85
CA ALA A 56 -15.08 0.06 2.25
C ALA A 56 -16.23 0.54 1.38
N ASN A 57 -17.29 1.05 2.00
CA ASN A 57 -18.29 1.90 1.36
C ASN A 57 -18.05 3.35 1.78
N PRO A 58 -17.34 4.14 0.96
CA PRO A 58 -17.05 5.52 1.29
C PRO A 58 -18.29 6.42 1.30
N ILE A 59 -19.33 6.10 0.52
CA ILE A 59 -20.57 6.89 0.44
C ILE A 59 -21.35 6.80 1.76
N LYS A 60 -21.48 5.58 2.31
CA LYS A 60 -22.15 5.34 3.61
C LYS A 60 -21.21 5.45 4.80
N TRP A 61 -19.92 5.71 4.57
CA TRP A 61 -18.87 5.76 5.58
C TRP A 61 -18.87 4.52 6.50
N ARG A 62 -18.85 3.32 5.90
CA ARG A 62 -18.85 2.06 6.65
C ARG A 62 -18.05 0.95 5.97
N SER A 63 -17.66 -0.05 6.72
CA SER A 63 -17.16 -1.32 6.17
C SER A 63 -18.35 -2.22 5.81
N GLU A 64 -18.47 -2.70 4.58
CA GLU A 64 -19.59 -3.57 4.16
C GLU A 64 -19.36 -5.03 4.53
N ALA A 65 -18.10 -5.46 4.48
CA ALA A 65 -17.72 -6.82 4.81
C ALA A 65 -16.25 -6.89 5.22
N VAL A 66 -15.92 -7.88 6.04
CA VAL A 66 -14.55 -8.20 6.45
C VAL A 66 -14.30 -9.71 6.48
N GLY A 67 -13.08 -10.11 6.15
CA GLY A 67 -12.65 -11.51 6.18
C GLY A 67 -11.14 -11.69 6.34
N GLY A 68 -10.69 -12.94 6.25
CA GLY A 68 -9.32 -13.32 6.64
C GLY A 68 -9.15 -13.34 8.17
N SER A 69 -7.93 -13.16 8.65
CA SER A 69 -7.58 -13.20 10.08
C SER A 69 -7.86 -11.87 10.81
N PHE A 70 -8.96 -11.18 10.49
CA PHE A 70 -9.24 -9.83 11.02
C PHE A 70 -9.26 -9.77 12.55
N GLU A 71 -10.06 -10.64 13.20
CA GLU A 71 -10.17 -10.65 14.65
C GLU A 71 -8.86 -11.06 15.33
N GLU A 72 -8.17 -12.06 14.77
CA GLU A 72 -6.89 -12.56 15.28
C GLU A 72 -5.80 -11.48 15.20
N LEU A 73 -5.77 -10.73 14.10
CA LEU A 73 -4.74 -9.72 13.86
C LEU A 73 -5.00 -8.42 14.60
N THR A 74 -6.25 -8.02 14.80
CA THR A 74 -6.60 -6.69 15.35
C THR A 74 -7.18 -6.75 16.77
N GLY A 75 -7.72 -7.91 17.19
CA GLY A 75 -8.51 -8.06 18.40
C GLY A 75 -9.88 -7.35 18.34
N ILE A 76 -10.27 -6.77 17.20
CA ILE A 76 -11.59 -6.18 16.99
C ILE A 76 -12.55 -7.30 16.59
N LYS A 77 -13.74 -7.33 17.20
CA LYS A 77 -14.78 -8.27 16.78
C LYS A 77 -15.36 -7.85 15.44
N LYS A 78 -15.61 -8.84 14.58
CA LYS A 78 -16.14 -8.63 13.24
C LYS A 78 -17.44 -7.82 13.27
N GLU A 79 -18.31 -8.09 14.24
CA GLU A 79 -19.59 -7.39 14.46
C GLU A 79 -19.45 -5.91 14.85
N ASP A 80 -18.31 -5.52 15.41
CA ASP A 80 -18.00 -4.12 15.75
C ASP A 80 -17.46 -3.32 14.56
N PHE A 81 -17.17 -3.99 13.44
CA PHE A 81 -16.59 -3.39 12.24
C PHE A 81 -17.49 -3.53 11.01
N GLU A 82 -18.06 -4.71 10.78
CA GLU A 82 -18.93 -4.98 9.63
C GLU A 82 -20.25 -4.20 9.75
N LEU A 83 -20.60 -3.49 8.68
CA LEU A 83 -21.71 -2.52 8.59
C LEU A 83 -21.60 -1.34 9.56
N LYS A 84 -20.41 -1.09 10.13
CA LYS A 84 -20.12 0.01 11.06
C LYS A 84 -19.12 1.00 10.46
N SER A 85 -19.01 2.17 11.08
CA SER A 85 -18.00 3.18 10.75
C SER A 85 -16.59 2.58 10.86
N PRO A 86 -15.67 2.88 9.92
CA PRO A 86 -14.28 2.40 9.98
C PRO A 86 -13.46 3.04 11.11
N GLU A 87 -14.03 3.99 11.86
CA GLU A 87 -13.38 4.72 12.96
C GLU A 87 -12.65 3.82 13.96
N ILE A 88 -13.17 2.64 14.27
CA ILE A 88 -12.52 1.72 15.23
C ILE A 88 -11.12 1.29 14.74
N LEU A 89 -10.94 1.10 13.44
CA LEU A 89 -9.64 0.76 12.86
C LEU A 89 -8.71 1.98 12.83
N PHE A 90 -9.25 3.18 12.57
CA PHE A 90 -8.48 4.43 12.62
C PHE A 90 -7.99 4.72 14.04
N ARG A 91 -8.84 4.55 15.05
CA ARG A 91 -8.48 4.72 16.46
C ARG A 91 -7.45 3.71 16.95
N ASN A 92 -7.40 2.53 16.33
CA ASN A 92 -6.39 1.52 16.61
C ASN A 92 -5.10 1.72 15.81
N SER A 93 -5.02 2.73 14.94
CA SER A 93 -3.78 3.08 14.25
C SER A 93 -2.85 3.91 15.14
N HIS A 94 -1.54 3.83 14.92
CA HIS A 94 -0.58 4.59 15.73
C HIS A 94 -0.85 6.09 15.65
N PRO A 95 -0.83 6.86 16.76
CA PRO A 95 -1.23 8.27 16.77
C PRO A 95 -0.50 9.15 15.73
N GLU A 96 0.79 8.91 15.53
CA GLU A 96 1.60 9.61 14.52
C GLU A 96 1.26 9.24 13.07
N ASP A 97 0.58 8.13 12.86
CA ASP A 97 0.28 7.58 11.53
C ASP A 97 -1.15 7.95 11.08
N ILE A 98 -2.06 8.30 12.00
CA ILE A 98 -3.49 8.58 11.70
C ILE A 98 -3.63 9.71 10.66
N ALA A 99 -3.05 10.87 10.95
CA ALA A 99 -3.17 12.03 10.06
C ALA A 99 -2.45 11.81 8.72
N LYS A 100 -1.41 10.97 8.71
CA LYS A 100 -0.67 10.57 7.51
C LYS A 100 -1.50 9.64 6.65
N MET A 101 -2.14 8.65 7.26
CA MET A 101 -3.06 7.73 6.58
C MET A 101 -4.19 8.47 5.89
N PHE A 102 -4.77 9.49 6.54
CA PHE A 102 -5.79 10.33 5.90
C PHE A 102 -5.23 11.13 4.73
N ALA A 103 -4.02 11.69 4.84
CA ALA A 103 -3.37 12.39 3.74
C ALA A 103 -3.09 11.48 2.54
N PHE A 104 -2.57 10.27 2.80
CA PHE A 104 -2.32 9.24 1.78
C PHE A 104 -3.61 8.81 1.09
N SER A 105 -4.63 8.46 1.86
CA SER A 105 -5.95 8.05 1.35
C SER A 105 -6.55 9.16 0.49
N ASN A 106 -6.52 10.40 0.97
CA ASN A 106 -7.04 11.56 0.27
C ASN A 106 -6.33 11.80 -1.07
N TYR A 107 -4.99 11.72 -1.07
CA TYR A 107 -4.21 11.85 -2.30
C TYR A 107 -4.54 10.73 -3.29
N TRP A 108 -4.58 9.48 -2.82
CA TRP A 108 -4.89 8.32 -3.68
C TRP A 108 -6.25 8.47 -4.38
N ILE A 109 -7.30 8.86 -3.66
CA ILE A 109 -8.64 8.98 -4.24
C ILE A 109 -8.66 10.04 -5.34
N ASN A 110 -8.05 11.21 -5.09
CA ASN A 110 -7.98 12.29 -6.09
C ASN A 110 -7.17 11.84 -7.31
N TYR A 111 -6.00 11.23 -7.09
CA TYR A 111 -5.17 10.68 -8.15
C TYR A 111 -5.92 9.63 -8.98
N PHE A 112 -6.60 8.69 -8.34
CA PHE A 112 -7.37 7.64 -9.00
C PHE A 112 -8.54 8.18 -9.83
N ASN A 113 -9.24 9.19 -9.33
CA ASN A 113 -10.36 9.82 -10.03
C ASN A 113 -9.90 10.53 -11.32
N GLU A 114 -8.69 11.09 -11.32
CA GLU A 114 -8.09 11.75 -12.48
C GLU A 114 -7.48 10.76 -13.50
N LEU A 115 -7.26 9.49 -13.10
CA LEU A 115 -6.71 8.49 -14.01
C LEU A 115 -7.70 8.09 -15.12
N PRO A 116 -7.22 7.95 -16.37
CA PRO A 116 -7.99 7.31 -17.45
C PRO A 116 -8.44 5.91 -17.05
N ALA A 117 -9.66 5.53 -17.46
CA ALA A 117 -10.25 4.25 -17.08
C ALA A 117 -9.38 3.04 -17.48
N GLU A 118 -8.70 3.09 -18.63
CA GLU A 118 -7.78 2.02 -19.06
C GLU A 118 -6.55 1.85 -18.17
N ARG A 119 -6.12 2.90 -17.45
CA ARG A 119 -4.92 2.86 -16.59
C ARG A 119 -5.23 2.33 -15.21
N ARG A 120 -6.44 2.55 -14.70
CA ARG A 120 -6.84 2.20 -13.32
C ARG A 120 -6.51 0.77 -12.89
N PRO A 121 -6.70 -0.29 -13.73
CA PRO A 121 -6.36 -1.67 -13.35
C PRO A 121 -4.86 -1.92 -13.13
N TYR A 122 -3.99 -1.05 -13.63
CA TYR A 122 -2.54 -1.20 -13.56
C TYR A 122 -1.90 -0.47 -12.39
N VAL A 123 -2.69 0.31 -11.64
CA VAL A 123 -2.21 1.19 -10.59
C VAL A 123 -2.65 0.66 -9.22
N THR A 124 -1.69 0.55 -8.29
CA THR A 124 -1.98 0.16 -6.91
C THR A 124 -1.30 1.11 -5.94
N ALA A 125 -2.08 1.73 -5.07
CA ALA A 125 -1.58 2.46 -3.91
C ALA A 125 -1.44 1.54 -2.70
N THR A 126 -0.31 1.65 -2.02
CA THR A 126 0.04 0.88 -0.83
C THR A 126 0.47 1.81 0.29
N ILE A 127 -0.15 1.69 1.47
CA ILE A 127 0.20 2.44 2.68
C ILE A 127 0.89 1.49 3.66
N TYR A 128 2.02 1.91 4.20
CA TYR A 128 2.74 1.21 5.26
C TYR A 128 2.52 1.98 6.55
N MET A 129 1.87 1.37 7.53
CA MET A 129 1.52 2.03 8.78
C MET A 129 1.42 1.05 9.95
N ARG A 130 1.39 1.59 11.17
CA ARG A 130 1.26 0.79 12.38
C ARG A 130 -0.19 0.71 12.85
N ILE A 131 -0.65 -0.50 13.16
CA ILE A 131 -1.98 -0.78 13.72
C ILE A 131 -1.80 -1.62 14.99
N LEU A 132 -2.61 -1.36 16.02
CA LEU A 132 -2.68 -2.18 17.22
C LEU A 132 -3.14 -3.59 16.85
N ASN A 133 -2.38 -4.58 17.29
CA ASN A 133 -2.78 -5.97 17.20
C ASN A 133 -3.72 -6.38 18.36
N ALA A 134 -4.14 -7.65 18.37
CA ALA A 134 -4.95 -8.21 19.45
C ALA A 134 -4.31 -8.10 20.85
N GLU A 135 -2.98 -8.09 20.93
CA GLU A 135 -2.19 -7.95 22.16
C GLU A 135 -1.95 -6.49 22.57
N LYS A 136 -2.54 -5.52 21.84
CA LYS A 136 -2.37 -4.08 22.05
C LYS A 136 -0.93 -3.58 21.84
N ILE A 137 -0.22 -4.22 20.92
CA ILE A 137 1.10 -3.82 20.45
C ILE A 137 0.97 -3.26 19.04
N TYR A 138 1.61 -2.12 18.78
CA TYR A 138 1.67 -1.55 17.43
C TYR A 138 2.56 -2.41 16.52
N THR A 139 1.98 -2.92 15.45
CA THR A 139 2.66 -3.78 14.48
C THR A 139 2.53 -3.19 13.07
N TRP A 140 3.50 -3.49 12.20
CA TRP A 140 3.52 -2.93 10.84
C TRP A 140 2.57 -3.70 9.93
N PHE A 141 1.69 -2.94 9.27
CA PHE A 141 0.80 -3.43 8.26
C PHE A 141 1.04 -2.73 6.93
N MET A 142 0.91 -3.51 5.86
CA MET A 142 0.85 -3.07 4.48
C MET A 142 -0.62 -3.07 4.05
N VAL A 143 -1.16 -1.89 3.74
CA VAL A 143 -2.55 -1.64 3.37
C VAL A 143 -2.59 -1.35 1.87
N GLN A 144 -3.16 -2.23 1.08
CA GLN A 144 -3.20 -2.13 -0.39
C GLN A 144 -4.64 -1.89 -0.86
N TYR A 145 -4.84 -0.86 -1.68
CA TYR A 145 -6.11 -0.64 -2.38
C TYR A 145 -6.13 -1.50 -3.64
N THR A 146 -6.64 -2.73 -3.51
CA THR A 146 -6.45 -3.78 -4.51
C THR A 146 -7.45 -3.76 -5.67
N ASP A 147 -8.69 -3.33 -5.41
CA ASP A 147 -9.76 -3.37 -6.39
C ASP A 147 -10.86 -2.38 -5.99
N CYS A 148 -11.70 -1.98 -6.94
CA CYS A 148 -12.83 -1.11 -6.65
C CYS A 148 -13.99 -1.34 -7.61
N ILE A 149 -15.19 -1.01 -7.14
CA ILE A 149 -16.38 -0.89 -7.98
C ILE A 149 -16.63 0.59 -8.16
N VAL A 150 -16.79 1.01 -9.41
CA VAL A 150 -17.08 2.40 -9.78
C VAL A 150 -18.50 2.54 -10.35
N ASP A 151 -19.07 3.74 -10.26
CA ASP A 151 -20.33 4.08 -10.92
C ASP A 151 -20.12 4.45 -12.40
N GLU A 152 -21.21 4.82 -13.08
CA GLU A 152 -21.21 5.20 -14.51
C GLU A 152 -20.32 6.41 -14.83
N ILE A 153 -20.06 7.27 -13.84
CA ILE A 153 -19.18 8.46 -13.98
C ILE A 153 -17.76 8.18 -13.46
N GLY A 154 -17.46 6.93 -13.11
CA GLY A 154 -16.14 6.47 -12.73
C GLY A 154 -15.73 6.78 -11.28
N LYS A 155 -16.66 7.16 -10.40
CA LYS A 155 -16.37 7.36 -8.96
C LYS A 155 -16.43 6.06 -8.19
N ILE A 156 -15.59 5.92 -7.17
CA ILE A 156 -15.52 4.73 -6.31
C ILE A 156 -16.79 4.61 -5.46
N VAL A 157 -17.54 3.52 -5.68
CA VAL A 157 -18.70 3.10 -4.89
C VAL A 157 -18.28 2.16 -3.77
N PHE A 158 -17.38 1.21 -4.07
CA PHE A 158 -16.78 0.32 -3.07
C PHE A 158 -15.29 0.16 -3.33
N GLY A 159 -14.48 0.10 -2.28
CA GLY A 159 -13.06 -0.21 -2.36
C GLY A 159 -12.73 -1.50 -1.62
N LEU A 160 -12.01 -2.42 -2.26
CA LEU A 160 -11.47 -3.61 -1.64
C LEU A 160 -10.04 -3.35 -1.16
N THR A 161 -9.84 -3.49 0.15
CA THR A 161 -8.54 -3.27 0.79
C THR A 161 -7.98 -4.58 1.32
N LEU A 162 -6.73 -4.91 0.95
CA LEU A 162 -5.95 -5.99 1.54
C LEU A 162 -5.02 -5.42 2.61
N VAL A 163 -5.01 -6.00 3.80
CA VAL A 163 -4.18 -5.57 4.92
C VAL A 163 -3.34 -6.74 5.41
N THR A 164 -2.02 -6.64 5.24
CA THR A 164 -1.07 -7.71 5.55
C THR A 164 -0.14 -7.31 6.67
N ASN A 165 0.03 -8.15 7.70
CA ASN A 165 1.06 -7.94 8.72
C ASN A 165 2.44 -8.20 8.12
N ILE A 166 3.27 -7.17 8.10
CA ILE A 166 4.61 -7.18 7.52
C ILE A 166 5.69 -6.91 8.57
N SER A 167 5.41 -7.14 9.86
CA SER A 167 6.36 -6.86 10.95
C SER A 167 7.64 -7.71 10.87
N HIS A 168 7.58 -8.82 10.13
CA HIS A 168 8.73 -9.66 9.80
C HIS A 168 9.63 -9.05 8.69
N ILE A 169 9.13 -8.09 7.93
CA ILE A 169 9.82 -7.38 6.83
C ILE A 169 10.23 -5.97 7.26
N LYS A 170 9.27 -5.19 7.79
CA LYS A 170 9.45 -3.81 8.24
C LYS A 170 9.37 -3.76 9.76
N LYS A 171 10.46 -3.29 10.39
CA LYS A 171 10.57 -3.18 11.85
C LYS A 171 10.52 -1.74 12.35
N GLU A 172 10.99 -0.80 11.54
CA GLU A 172 11.16 0.60 11.92
C GLU A 172 10.84 1.56 10.77
N GLY A 173 10.90 2.85 11.07
CA GLY A 173 10.63 3.95 10.15
C GLY A 173 9.30 4.65 10.40
N THR A 174 8.89 5.46 9.43
CA THR A 174 7.66 6.25 9.48
C THR A 174 6.62 5.69 8.51
N ALA A 175 5.35 6.05 8.72
CA ALA A 175 4.31 5.71 7.78
C ALA A 175 4.55 6.40 6.43
N MET A 176 4.37 5.65 5.35
CA MET A 176 4.61 6.11 3.98
C MET A 176 3.59 5.47 3.04
N MET A 177 3.43 6.05 1.86
CA MET A 177 2.65 5.46 0.79
C MET A 177 3.52 5.29 -0.45
N SER A 178 3.29 4.23 -1.21
CA SER A 178 3.76 4.10 -2.58
C SER A 178 2.58 4.01 -3.54
N ILE A 179 2.79 4.48 -4.77
CA ILE A 179 1.91 4.21 -5.90
C ILE A 179 2.76 3.50 -6.95
N LEU A 180 2.40 2.25 -7.22
CA LEU A 180 2.99 1.45 -8.27
C LEU A 180 2.06 1.50 -9.49
N ASP A 181 2.57 2.01 -10.62
CA ASP A 181 1.89 1.95 -11.92
C ASP A 181 2.63 0.93 -12.80
N THR A 182 1.97 -0.19 -13.08
CA THR A 182 2.52 -1.26 -13.91
C THR A 182 2.35 -1.01 -15.41
N TYR A 183 1.58 0.02 -15.80
CA TYR A 183 1.41 0.41 -17.19
C TYR A 183 2.67 1.07 -17.77
N ASP A 184 3.31 1.94 -16.98
CA ASP A 184 4.56 2.62 -17.35
C ASP A 184 5.75 2.26 -16.44
N GLU A 185 5.57 1.23 -15.62
CA GLU A 185 6.54 0.69 -14.68
C GLU A 185 7.06 1.71 -13.64
N SER A 186 6.32 2.80 -13.42
CA SER A 186 6.69 3.83 -12.46
C SER A 186 6.34 3.45 -11.02
N CYS A 187 7.11 3.98 -10.08
CA CYS A 187 6.87 3.85 -8.65
C CYS A 187 7.11 5.20 -8.00
N GLN A 188 6.04 5.78 -7.43
CA GLN A 188 6.09 7.03 -6.71
C GLN A 188 6.00 6.75 -5.20
N GLN A 189 6.74 7.52 -4.41
CA GLN A 189 6.75 7.37 -2.95
C GLN A 189 6.37 8.69 -2.29
N PHE A 190 5.58 8.55 -1.23
CA PHE A 190 4.95 9.65 -0.54
C PHE A 190 5.24 9.53 0.96
N ILE A 191 5.64 10.65 1.55
CA ILE A 191 5.70 10.81 2.99
C ILE A 191 4.75 11.94 3.38
N CYS A 192 4.35 11.97 4.64
CA CYS A 192 3.47 13.02 5.14
C CYS A 192 4.15 13.71 6.32
N ALA A 193 4.37 15.02 6.21
CA ALA A 193 5.09 15.81 7.19
C ALA A 193 4.50 17.22 7.32
N ASP A 194 4.37 17.72 8.56
CA ASP A 194 3.84 19.05 8.88
C ASP A 194 4.85 20.19 8.68
N GLY A 195 5.63 20.20 7.58
CA GLY A 195 6.55 21.29 7.20
C GLY A 195 7.65 21.70 8.20
N LYS A 196 7.59 21.24 9.46
CA LYS A 196 8.43 21.63 10.60
C LYS A 196 9.47 20.56 10.97
N ASN A 197 9.33 19.34 10.46
CA ASN A 197 10.26 18.23 10.66
C ASN A 197 10.48 17.50 9.34
N ILE A 198 11.30 18.06 8.46
CA ILE A 198 11.95 17.29 7.39
C ILE A 198 13.43 17.23 7.75
N GLN A 199 13.77 16.64 8.91
CA GLN A 199 15.16 16.44 9.30
C GLN A 199 15.45 14.97 9.66
N GLY A 200 16.40 14.40 8.94
CA GLY A 200 17.38 13.45 9.48
C GLY A 200 17.04 11.96 9.43
N ASN A 201 15.85 11.53 9.85
CA ASN A 201 15.53 10.09 10.03
C ASN A 201 14.17 9.64 9.46
N GLU A 202 13.35 10.56 8.97
CA GLU A 202 11.99 10.26 8.47
C GLU A 202 11.94 9.89 6.98
N MET A 203 13.05 10.03 6.24
CA MET A 203 13.12 9.72 4.81
C MET A 203 13.62 8.29 4.58
N PRO A 204 12.81 7.37 4.02
CA PRO A 204 13.21 5.98 3.79
C PRO A 204 14.33 5.86 2.73
N SER A 205 15.58 5.82 3.17
CA SER A 205 16.83 5.96 2.39
C SER A 205 16.92 5.22 1.04
N ALA A 206 17.75 5.78 0.15
CA ALA A 206 18.33 5.25 -1.10
C ALA A 206 17.48 5.29 -2.39
N LYS A 207 17.89 6.15 -3.34
CA LYS A 207 17.31 6.20 -4.69
C LYS A 207 17.91 5.09 -5.57
N LEU A 208 17.13 4.04 -5.81
CA LEU A 208 17.45 3.04 -6.82
C LEU A 208 17.16 3.60 -8.22
N THR A 209 17.97 3.22 -9.20
CA THR A 209 17.69 3.54 -10.62
C THR A 209 16.61 2.61 -11.17
N GLN A 210 15.97 2.97 -12.28
CA GLN A 210 14.97 2.10 -12.93
C GLN A 210 15.54 0.70 -13.22
N ARG A 211 16.77 0.66 -13.75
CA ARG A 211 17.45 -0.62 -14.02
C ARG A 211 17.76 -1.42 -12.75
N GLU A 212 18.09 -0.76 -11.65
CA GLU A 212 18.24 -1.43 -10.35
C GLU A 212 16.90 -1.99 -9.87
N ILE A 213 15.79 -1.26 -10.03
CA ILE A 213 14.43 -1.73 -9.69
C ILE A 213 14.03 -2.94 -10.55
N GLU A 214 14.32 -2.94 -11.86
CA GLU A 214 14.09 -4.10 -12.74
C GLU A 214 14.83 -5.34 -12.23
N VAL A 215 16.12 -5.21 -11.92
CA VAL A 215 16.94 -6.30 -11.36
C VAL A 215 16.36 -6.76 -10.02
N LEU A 216 15.96 -5.83 -9.14
CA LEU A 216 15.36 -6.12 -7.85
C LEU A 216 14.07 -6.93 -7.96
N ARG A 217 13.17 -6.55 -8.87
CA ARG A 217 11.92 -7.29 -9.14
C ARG A 217 12.19 -8.70 -9.65
N LEU A 218 13.20 -8.89 -10.49
CA LEU A 218 13.58 -10.23 -10.96
C LEU A 218 14.23 -11.08 -9.87
N LEU A 219 15.04 -10.48 -8.99
CA LEU A 219 15.58 -11.14 -7.81
C LEU A 219 14.46 -11.60 -6.87
N ALA A 220 13.44 -10.77 -6.66
CA ALA A 220 12.26 -11.12 -5.85
C ALA A 220 11.46 -12.30 -6.43
N LYS A 221 11.47 -12.45 -7.76
CA LYS A 221 10.90 -13.62 -8.48
C LYS A 221 11.80 -14.87 -8.42
N GLY A 222 12.93 -14.84 -7.72
CA GLY A 222 13.85 -15.97 -7.56
C GLY A 222 14.80 -16.20 -8.74
N ASN A 223 14.95 -15.23 -9.65
CA ASN A 223 15.86 -15.38 -10.78
C ASN A 223 17.33 -15.26 -10.34
N SER A 224 18.18 -16.11 -10.89
CA SER A 224 19.64 -16.04 -10.76
C SER A 224 20.23 -14.89 -11.61
N SER A 225 21.45 -14.43 -11.29
CA SER A 225 22.14 -13.40 -12.10
C SER A 225 22.24 -13.78 -13.59
N LYS A 226 22.37 -15.08 -13.90
CA LYS A 226 22.39 -15.58 -15.29
C LYS A 226 21.04 -15.43 -15.99
N GLN A 227 19.95 -15.76 -15.31
CA GLN A 227 18.60 -15.59 -15.87
C GLN A 227 18.27 -14.10 -16.05
N ILE A 228 18.58 -13.27 -15.06
CA ILE A 228 18.38 -11.82 -15.14
C ILE A 228 19.16 -11.21 -16.29
N ALA A 229 20.44 -11.57 -16.44
CA ALA A 229 21.28 -11.14 -17.56
C ALA A 229 20.65 -11.47 -18.92
N SER A 230 20.09 -12.67 -19.06
CA SER A 230 19.39 -13.08 -20.27
C SER A 230 18.09 -12.33 -20.51
N VAL A 231 17.32 -12.03 -19.46
CA VAL A 231 16.03 -11.31 -19.56
C VAL A 231 16.23 -9.84 -19.92
N LEU A 232 17.26 -9.21 -19.36
CA LEU A 232 17.52 -7.77 -19.54
C LEU A 232 18.50 -7.46 -20.69
N ASP A 233 18.97 -8.49 -21.40
CA ASP A 233 19.98 -8.40 -22.46
C ASP A 233 21.26 -7.66 -22.03
N ILE A 234 21.83 -8.09 -20.89
CA ILE A 234 23.07 -7.54 -20.31
C ILE A 234 24.01 -8.67 -19.88
N SER A 235 25.28 -8.34 -19.60
CA SER A 235 26.21 -9.34 -19.08
C SER A 235 25.87 -9.76 -17.64
N ILE A 236 26.23 -11.00 -17.26
CA ILE A 236 26.14 -11.49 -15.87
C ILE A 236 26.90 -10.54 -14.93
N LYS A 237 28.09 -10.09 -15.34
CA LYS A 237 28.91 -9.12 -14.59
C LYS A 237 28.17 -7.80 -14.37
N THR A 238 27.44 -7.30 -15.38
CA THR A 238 26.63 -6.08 -15.27
C THR A 238 25.49 -6.28 -14.25
N THR A 239 24.83 -7.44 -14.29
CA THR A 239 23.79 -7.80 -13.31
C THR A 239 24.33 -7.83 -11.89
N ASP A 240 25.49 -8.47 -11.68
CA ASP A 240 26.12 -8.54 -10.36
C ASP A 240 26.55 -7.15 -9.87
N ASN A 241 27.02 -6.27 -10.77
CA ASN A 241 27.32 -4.88 -10.44
C ASN A 241 26.08 -4.11 -9.97
N HIS A 242 24.92 -4.27 -10.65
CA HIS A 242 23.66 -3.69 -10.18
C HIS A 242 23.29 -4.20 -8.79
N ARG A 243 23.40 -5.52 -8.56
CA ARG A 243 23.13 -6.11 -7.25
C ARG A 243 24.02 -5.55 -6.14
N GLN A 244 25.34 -5.46 -6.38
CA GLN A 244 26.30 -4.91 -5.42
C GLN A 244 26.05 -3.43 -5.13
N ASN A 245 25.71 -2.65 -6.16
CA ASN A 245 25.37 -1.24 -5.99
C ASN A 245 24.11 -1.07 -5.14
N MET A 246 23.07 -1.88 -5.39
CA MET A 246 21.86 -1.87 -4.58
C MET A 246 22.14 -2.21 -3.12
N LEU A 247 22.82 -3.33 -2.84
CA LEU A 247 23.19 -3.74 -1.48
C LEU A 247 23.90 -2.60 -0.71
N ARG A 248 24.86 -1.93 -1.36
CA ARG A 248 25.56 -0.78 -0.79
C ARG A 248 24.63 0.42 -0.56
N LYS A 249 23.81 0.77 -1.55
CA LYS A 249 22.90 1.92 -1.49
C LYS A 249 21.87 1.76 -0.37
N THR A 250 21.29 0.57 -0.23
CA THR A 250 20.21 0.27 0.71
C THR A 250 20.71 -0.22 2.07
N ASN A 251 22.04 -0.31 2.25
CA ASN A 251 22.68 -0.89 3.42
C ASN A 251 22.20 -2.33 3.74
N SER A 252 21.84 -3.09 2.70
CA SER A 252 21.39 -4.48 2.83
C SER A 252 22.59 -5.42 2.76
N LYS A 253 22.62 -6.44 3.62
CA LYS A 253 23.73 -7.41 3.72
C LYS A 253 23.53 -8.66 2.88
N SER A 254 22.32 -8.88 2.37
CA SER A 254 21.98 -10.06 1.57
C SER A 254 20.92 -9.73 0.52
N THR A 255 20.77 -10.59 -0.49
CA THR A 255 19.68 -10.48 -1.46
C THR A 255 18.31 -10.54 -0.78
N GLY A 256 18.15 -11.33 0.28
CA GLY A 256 16.92 -11.40 1.05
C GLY A 256 16.58 -10.06 1.72
N GLU A 257 17.57 -9.43 2.37
CA GLU A 257 17.38 -8.09 2.93
C GLU A 257 17.09 -7.03 1.86
N LEU A 258 17.70 -7.17 0.67
CA LEU A 258 17.44 -6.26 -0.43
C LEU A 258 16.01 -6.41 -0.98
N VAL A 259 15.49 -7.64 -1.06
CA VAL A 259 14.09 -7.90 -1.42
C VAL A 259 13.14 -7.34 -0.35
N SER A 260 13.44 -7.56 0.94
CA SER A 260 12.66 -6.98 2.05
C SER A 260 12.65 -5.45 2.00
N TYR A 261 13.77 -4.84 1.63
CA TYR A 261 13.84 -3.39 1.39
C TYR A 261 12.93 -2.99 0.22
N GLY A 262 12.96 -3.71 -0.90
CA GLY A 262 12.09 -3.44 -2.04
C GLY A 262 10.61 -3.48 -1.69
N VAL A 263 10.18 -4.45 -0.88
CA VAL A 263 8.80 -4.53 -0.36
C VAL A 263 8.48 -3.34 0.56
N THR A 264 9.39 -2.99 1.47
CA THR A 264 9.22 -1.87 2.42
C THR A 264 9.09 -0.52 1.71
N MET A 265 9.71 -0.41 0.53
CA MET A 265 9.74 0.79 -0.29
C MET A 265 8.68 0.78 -1.40
N GLY A 266 7.93 -0.30 -1.57
CA GLY A 266 6.92 -0.45 -2.62
C GLY A 266 7.48 -0.61 -4.03
N TYR A 267 8.73 -1.03 -4.17
CA TYR A 267 9.33 -1.37 -5.47
C TYR A 267 8.91 -2.76 -5.99
N ILE A 268 8.44 -3.62 -5.08
CA ILE A 268 7.98 -5.00 -5.32
C ILE A 268 6.60 -5.15 -4.70
#